data_AF-A0A2V6G4B3-F1
#
_entry.id   AF-A0A2V6G4B3-F1
#
_cell.length_a   1.000
_cell.length_b   1.000
_cell.length_c   1.000
_cell.angle_alpha   90.00
_cell.angle_beta   90.00
_cell.angle_gamma   90.00
#
_symmetry.space_group_name_H-M   'P 1'
#
loop_
_entity.id
_entity.type
_entity.pdbx_description
1 polymer ?
#
loop_
_entity_poly.entity_id
_entity_poly.type
_entity_poly.pdbx_seq_one_letter_code
_entity_poly.pdbx_strand_id
1 'polypeptide(L)'
;MRRSKSEKRPSLASDLKRLAALAYRRLENSKDLVEKFHRLPRTKHPDSDHLQKLYEWLFVPITLWPVDIEGLFRVGLYRALAGRRLDNTMILLINLLPPLPSNRTQRAVSEHEHSVQYGNYEPLIRARHKYDNVERLLAEDPAFQAQWNAIKAHFDVKKFTDHKGIIRRRLVTERSMRDYWPVRWTKTADRFHAIFDVFCQRWHLYGMRGDRPLLLKLTANLTPFGTMIFIPAYWSFDPKRDLNWRAITALNKARGVPKQGSKLSANQSAARSEAIRATQVRKEADALKLKGEARTLWMLQKLNRDLRTDERQLRRILTRARDGV
;
A
#
# COMPACT_ATOMS: atom_id res chain seq x y z
N MET A 1 7.69 -36.17 4.25
CA MET A 1 8.34 -35.73 2.99
C MET A 1 7.36 -35.86 1.83
N ARG A 2 6.75 -34.76 1.38
CA ARG A 2 6.09 -34.68 0.07
C ARG A 2 7.01 -33.88 -0.84
N ARG A 3 7.59 -34.53 -1.86
CA ARG A 3 8.31 -33.83 -2.94
C ARG A 3 7.31 -32.89 -3.62
N SER A 4 7.52 -31.59 -3.42
CA SER A 4 6.90 -30.54 -4.20
C SER A 4 7.18 -30.81 -5.68
N LYS A 5 6.13 -30.85 -6.51
CA LYS A 5 6.26 -30.87 -7.97
C LYS A 5 7.27 -29.79 -8.38
N SER A 6 8.22 -30.12 -9.26
CA SER A 6 9.14 -29.13 -9.82
C SER A 6 8.33 -28.12 -10.63
N GLU A 7 7.98 -27.00 -10.03
CA GLU A 7 7.47 -25.85 -10.77
C GLU A 7 8.57 -25.45 -11.76
N LYS A 8 8.26 -25.58 -13.06
CA LYS A 8 9.13 -25.08 -14.13
C LYS A 8 9.44 -23.61 -13.82
N ARG A 9 10.74 -23.29 -13.78
CA ARG A 9 11.23 -21.93 -13.51
C ARG A 9 10.50 -20.97 -14.47
N PRO A 10 9.95 -19.84 -13.98
CA PRO A 10 9.47 -18.80 -14.88
C PRO A 10 10.60 -18.44 -15.85
N SER A 11 10.30 -18.25 -17.12
CA SER A 11 11.31 -17.80 -18.07
C SER A 11 11.75 -16.37 -17.73
N LEU A 12 12.99 -16.01 -18.05
CA LEU A 12 13.47 -14.63 -17.94
C LEU A 12 12.49 -13.64 -18.59
N ALA A 13 11.96 -13.99 -19.77
CA ALA A 13 10.96 -13.19 -20.46
C ALA A 13 9.67 -12.97 -19.64
N SER A 14 9.18 -14.00 -18.94
CA SER A 14 8.01 -13.90 -18.06
C SER A 14 8.28 -12.96 -16.88
N ASP A 15 9.44 -13.08 -16.26
CA ASP A 15 9.82 -12.24 -15.12
C ASP A 15 10.06 -10.78 -15.52
N LEU A 16 10.68 -10.53 -16.67
CA LEU A 16 10.79 -9.17 -17.21
C LEU A 16 9.42 -8.57 -17.51
N LYS A 17 8.46 -9.37 -18.02
CA LYS A 17 7.07 -8.93 -18.20
C LYS A 17 6.39 -8.60 -16.86
N ARG A 18 6.64 -9.38 -15.81
CA ARG A 18 6.14 -9.09 -14.46
C ARG A 18 6.70 -7.79 -13.91
N LEU A 19 8.00 -7.52 -14.09
CA LEU A 19 8.60 -6.24 -13.71
C LEU A 19 8.04 -5.07 -14.51
N ALA A 20 7.81 -5.25 -15.81
CA ALA A 20 7.23 -4.23 -16.69
C ALA A 20 5.81 -3.82 -16.28
N ALA A 21 5.06 -4.73 -15.65
CA ALA A 21 3.70 -4.48 -15.18
C ALA A 21 3.64 -3.67 -13.87
N LEU A 22 4.77 -3.46 -13.18
CA LEU A 22 4.82 -2.66 -11.95
C LEU A 22 5.01 -1.17 -12.26
N ALA A 23 4.54 -0.31 -11.35
CA ALA A 23 4.70 1.14 -11.43
C ALA A 23 6.17 1.56 -11.21
N TYR A 24 6.46 2.86 -11.27
CA TYR A 24 7.75 3.49 -10.98
C TYR A 24 8.95 2.98 -11.77
N ARG A 25 8.74 2.57 -13.02
CA ARG A 25 9.80 2.13 -13.96
C ARG A 25 10.64 0.97 -13.38
N ARG A 26 10.00 0.04 -12.67
CA ARG A 26 10.69 -1.10 -12.01
C ARG A 26 11.48 -1.95 -13.00
N LEU A 27 11.02 -2.09 -14.24
CA LEU A 27 11.79 -2.76 -15.28
C LEU A 27 13.14 -2.08 -15.53
N GLU A 28 13.15 -0.77 -15.76
CA GLU A 28 14.38 -0.02 -16.05
C GLU A 28 15.40 -0.15 -14.90
N ASN A 29 14.93 -0.09 -13.66
CA ASN A 29 15.80 -0.11 -12.48
C ASN A 29 16.31 -1.52 -12.12
N SER A 30 15.47 -2.55 -12.30
CA SER A 30 15.72 -3.91 -11.80
C SER A 30 16.02 -4.95 -12.88
N LYS A 31 15.96 -4.62 -14.18
CA LYS A 31 16.21 -5.58 -15.28
C LYS A 31 17.54 -6.31 -15.13
N ASP A 32 18.63 -5.58 -14.90
CA ASP A 32 19.97 -6.13 -14.73
C ASP A 32 20.06 -7.15 -13.58
N LEU A 33 19.37 -6.89 -12.46
CA LEU A 33 19.33 -7.81 -11.32
C LEU A 33 18.64 -9.12 -11.68
N VAL A 34 17.52 -9.05 -12.39
CA VAL A 34 16.76 -10.24 -12.82
C VAL A 34 17.58 -11.06 -13.79
N GLU A 35 18.20 -10.43 -14.78
CA GLU A 35 19.08 -11.11 -15.75
C GLU A 35 20.26 -11.81 -15.06
N LYS A 36 20.92 -11.13 -14.12
CA LYS A 36 22.02 -11.69 -13.33
C LYS A 36 21.57 -12.87 -12.46
N PHE A 37 20.40 -12.80 -11.85
CA PHE A 37 19.87 -13.89 -11.03
C PHE A 37 19.52 -15.14 -11.87
N HIS A 38 19.01 -14.96 -13.08
CA HIS A 38 18.75 -16.07 -14.01
C HIS A 38 20.03 -16.77 -14.46
N ARG A 39 21.16 -16.04 -14.55
CA ARG A 39 22.49 -16.58 -14.86
C ARG A 39 23.14 -17.31 -13.69
N LEU A 40 22.68 -17.10 -12.44
CA LEU A 40 23.26 -17.74 -11.26
C LEU A 40 22.88 -19.24 -11.19
N PRO A 41 23.86 -20.16 -11.04
CA PRO A 41 23.59 -21.57 -10.84
C PRO A 41 22.99 -21.83 -9.43
N ARG A 42 21.68 -22.11 -9.36
CA ARG A 42 20.94 -22.34 -8.09
C ARG A 42 21.52 -23.47 -7.22
N THR A 43 22.09 -24.49 -7.83
CA THR A 43 22.59 -25.69 -7.14
C THR A 43 23.95 -25.50 -6.45
N LYS A 44 24.55 -24.30 -6.48
CA LYS A 44 25.94 -24.09 -6.01
C LYS A 44 26.12 -23.10 -4.87
N HIS A 45 25.10 -22.31 -4.48
CA HIS A 45 25.29 -21.29 -3.45
C HIS A 45 24.53 -21.61 -2.15
N PRO A 46 25.20 -21.65 -0.99
CA PRO A 46 24.58 -21.92 0.31
C PRO A 46 23.39 -21.00 0.63
N ASP A 47 23.43 -19.76 0.14
CA ASP A 47 22.40 -18.75 0.40
C ASP A 47 21.34 -18.63 -0.72
N SER A 48 21.22 -19.62 -1.60
CA SER A 48 20.29 -19.58 -2.75
C SER A 48 18.84 -19.31 -2.32
N ASP A 49 18.40 -19.87 -1.18
CA ASP A 49 17.03 -19.68 -0.68
C ASP A 49 16.78 -18.24 -0.19
N HIS A 50 17.76 -17.63 0.47
CA HIS A 50 17.69 -16.23 0.89
C HIS A 50 17.62 -15.28 -0.31
N LEU A 51 18.44 -15.54 -1.34
CA LEU A 51 18.40 -14.79 -2.60
C LEU A 51 17.09 -15.01 -3.34
N GLN A 52 16.54 -16.23 -3.31
CA GLN A 52 15.24 -16.53 -3.90
C GLN A 52 14.12 -15.76 -3.21
N LYS A 53 14.13 -15.66 -1.87
CA LYS A 53 13.15 -14.88 -1.12
C LYS A 53 13.18 -13.40 -1.54
N LEU A 54 14.38 -12.82 -1.64
CA LEU A 54 14.56 -11.43 -2.11
C LEU A 54 14.11 -11.25 -3.57
N TYR A 55 14.44 -12.21 -4.42
CA TYR A 55 14.02 -12.22 -5.82
C TYR A 55 12.50 -12.21 -5.96
N GLU A 56 11.77 -13.00 -5.16
CA GLU A 56 10.30 -13.00 -5.16
C GLU A 56 9.72 -11.67 -4.68
N TRP A 57 10.32 -11.08 -3.64
CA TRP A 57 9.94 -9.76 -3.14
C TRP A 57 10.16 -8.65 -4.18
N LEU A 58 11.12 -8.80 -5.10
CA LEU A 58 11.39 -7.82 -6.16
C LEU A 58 10.18 -7.54 -7.07
N PHE A 59 9.25 -8.50 -7.18
CA PHE A 59 8.03 -8.41 -7.97
C PHE A 59 6.81 -7.90 -7.19
N VAL A 60 6.96 -7.63 -5.90
CA VAL A 60 5.90 -7.04 -5.07
C VAL A 60 5.87 -5.52 -5.32
N PRO A 61 4.69 -4.87 -5.35
CA PRO A 61 4.57 -3.42 -5.37
C PRO A 61 5.44 -2.74 -4.29
N ILE A 62 6.16 -1.69 -4.65
CA ILE A 62 7.21 -1.08 -3.80
C ILE A 62 6.65 -0.53 -2.48
N THR A 63 5.39 -0.11 -2.47
CA THR A 63 4.67 0.40 -1.30
C THR A 63 4.48 -0.66 -0.22
N LEU A 64 4.56 -1.94 -0.58
CA LEU A 64 4.48 -3.06 0.36
C LEU A 64 5.86 -3.50 0.85
N TRP A 65 6.95 -2.92 0.33
CA TRP A 65 8.29 -3.31 0.73
C TRP A 65 8.60 -2.82 2.15
N PRO A 66 9.07 -3.70 3.05
CA PRO A 66 9.42 -3.31 4.41
C PRO A 66 10.74 -2.54 4.49
N VAL A 67 11.63 -2.77 3.53
CA VAL A 67 12.95 -2.15 3.38
C VAL A 67 13.28 -1.99 1.89
N ASP A 68 14.42 -1.39 1.56
CA ASP A 68 14.91 -1.39 0.18
C ASP A 68 15.31 -2.81 -0.28
N ILE A 69 14.32 -3.56 -0.77
CA ILE A 69 14.50 -4.93 -1.28
C ILE A 69 15.42 -4.92 -2.49
N GLU A 70 15.35 -3.92 -3.37
CA GLU A 70 16.21 -3.85 -4.55
C GLU A 70 17.67 -3.69 -4.15
N GLY A 71 17.97 -2.74 -3.26
CA GLY A 71 19.31 -2.53 -2.74
C GLY A 71 19.85 -3.76 -2.01
N LEU A 72 19.05 -4.35 -1.12
CA LEU A 72 19.42 -5.56 -0.39
C LEU A 72 19.68 -6.75 -1.34
N PHE A 73 18.82 -6.95 -2.33
CA PHE A 73 18.97 -7.99 -3.34
C PHE A 73 20.21 -7.78 -4.20
N ARG A 74 20.46 -6.54 -4.62
CA ARG A 74 21.65 -6.15 -5.40
C ARG A 74 22.93 -6.51 -4.64
N VAL A 75 23.02 -6.12 -3.37
CA VAL A 75 24.20 -6.42 -2.54
C VAL A 75 24.36 -7.92 -2.36
N GLY A 76 23.29 -8.64 -2.00
CA GLY A 76 23.34 -10.09 -1.80
C GLY A 76 23.71 -10.86 -3.07
N LEU A 77 23.14 -10.48 -4.22
CA LEU A 77 23.40 -11.11 -5.51
C LEU A 77 24.84 -10.91 -5.95
N TYR A 78 25.41 -9.70 -5.78
CA TYR A 78 26.81 -9.46 -6.12
C TYR A 78 27.79 -10.24 -5.25
N ARG A 79 27.49 -10.41 -3.96
CA ARG A 79 28.29 -11.29 -3.09
C ARG A 79 28.27 -12.73 -3.60
N ALA A 80 27.09 -13.25 -3.91
CA ALA A 80 26.94 -14.62 -4.39
C ALA A 80 27.60 -14.85 -5.76
N LEU A 81 27.53 -13.87 -6.68
CA LEU A 81 28.25 -13.90 -7.96
C LEU A 81 29.77 -13.90 -7.77
N ALA A 82 30.26 -13.25 -6.71
CA ALA A 82 31.66 -13.29 -6.30
C ALA A 82 32.04 -14.55 -5.49
N GLY A 83 31.13 -15.54 -5.36
CA GLY A 83 31.35 -16.75 -4.57
C GLY A 83 31.37 -16.54 -3.06
N ARG A 84 30.92 -15.37 -2.58
CA ARG A 84 30.89 -15.02 -1.15
C ARG A 84 29.52 -15.27 -0.55
N ARG A 85 29.52 -15.79 0.68
CA ARG A 85 28.30 -15.91 1.48
C ARG A 85 27.72 -14.54 1.86
N LEU A 86 26.40 -14.53 2.08
CA LEU A 86 25.73 -13.44 2.78
C LEU A 86 26.28 -13.34 4.20
N ASP A 87 26.39 -12.14 4.74
CA ASP A 87 26.74 -11.98 6.15
C ASP A 87 25.54 -12.25 7.07
N ASN A 88 25.82 -12.51 8.34
CA ASN A 88 24.81 -12.88 9.33
C ASN A 88 23.74 -11.80 9.51
N THR A 89 24.08 -10.52 9.34
CA THR A 89 23.15 -9.40 9.46
C THR A 89 22.19 -9.34 8.28
N MET A 90 22.67 -9.59 7.06
CA MET A 90 21.81 -9.75 5.88
C MET A 90 20.87 -10.94 6.02
N ILE A 91 21.38 -12.09 6.47
CA ILE A 91 20.56 -13.29 6.71
C ILE A 91 19.46 -12.99 7.73
N LEU A 92 19.81 -12.36 8.86
CA LEU A 92 18.84 -11.93 9.85
C LEU A 92 17.77 -11.01 9.25
N LEU A 93 18.17 -10.00 8.48
CA LEU A 93 17.24 -9.08 7.83
C LEU A 93 16.29 -9.79 6.86
N ILE A 94 16.80 -10.72 6.05
CA ILE A 94 16.00 -11.52 5.11
C ILE A 94 15.03 -12.44 5.87
N ASN A 95 15.45 -13.01 6.99
CA ASN A 95 14.62 -13.88 7.82
C ASN A 95 13.47 -13.12 8.49
N LEU A 96 13.68 -11.86 8.86
CA LEU A 96 12.64 -10.98 9.41
C LEU A 96 11.61 -10.51 8.36
N LEU A 97 11.87 -10.70 7.06
CA LEU A 97 10.88 -10.34 6.04
C LEU A 97 9.60 -11.17 6.23
N PRO A 98 8.42 -10.53 6.23
CA PRO A 98 7.15 -11.23 6.34
C PRO A 98 6.92 -12.15 5.15
N PRO A 99 5.92 -13.05 5.22
CA PRO A 99 5.45 -13.77 4.04
C PRO A 99 4.99 -12.79 2.96
N LEU A 100 5.09 -13.20 1.70
CA LEU A 100 4.66 -12.37 0.57
C LEU A 100 3.18 -11.99 0.72
N PRO A 101 2.82 -10.72 0.44
CA PRO A 101 1.42 -10.31 0.43
C PRO A 101 0.60 -11.14 -0.56
N SER A 102 -0.68 -11.34 -0.31
CA SER A 102 -1.54 -12.11 -1.21
C SER A 102 -1.61 -11.47 -2.62
N ASN A 103 -1.83 -12.28 -3.66
CA ASN A 103 -2.00 -11.78 -5.04
C ASN A 103 -3.10 -10.71 -5.14
N ARG A 104 -4.17 -10.83 -4.34
CA ARG A 104 -5.23 -9.83 -4.27
C ARG A 104 -4.72 -8.50 -3.72
N THR A 105 -3.91 -8.55 -2.67
CA THR A 105 -3.27 -7.36 -2.07
C THR A 105 -2.34 -6.70 -3.08
N GLN A 106 -1.46 -7.48 -3.72
CA GLN A 106 -0.50 -6.97 -4.68
C GLN A 106 -1.19 -6.28 -5.88
N ARG A 107 -2.26 -6.85 -6.42
CA ARG A 107 -3.03 -6.23 -7.52
C ARG A 107 -3.62 -4.88 -7.12
N ALA A 108 -4.33 -4.83 -6.00
CA ALA A 108 -4.97 -3.60 -5.53
C ALA A 108 -3.95 -2.48 -5.25
N VAL A 109 -2.78 -2.82 -4.70
CA VAL A 109 -1.71 -1.84 -4.48
C VAL A 109 -1.05 -1.43 -5.79
N SER A 110 -0.81 -2.36 -6.72
CA SER A 110 -0.22 -2.05 -8.03
C SER A 110 -1.07 -1.05 -8.83
N GLU A 111 -2.40 -1.26 -8.89
CA GLU A 111 -3.34 -0.33 -9.53
C GLU A 111 -3.27 1.08 -8.90
N HIS A 112 -3.17 1.13 -7.57
CA HIS A 112 -3.00 2.38 -6.85
C HIS A 112 -1.65 3.06 -7.17
N GLU A 113 -0.54 2.32 -7.14
CA GLU A 113 0.79 2.85 -7.47
C GLU A 113 0.87 3.42 -8.89
N HIS A 114 0.25 2.76 -9.87
CA HIS A 114 0.17 3.29 -11.24
C HIS A 114 -0.56 4.63 -11.27
N SER A 115 -1.68 4.75 -10.54
CA SER A 115 -2.40 6.03 -10.43
C SER A 115 -1.50 7.11 -9.79
N VAL A 116 -0.85 6.77 -8.69
CA VAL A 116 0.06 7.68 -7.95
C VAL A 116 1.28 8.10 -8.78
N GLN A 117 1.85 7.21 -9.60
CA GLN A 117 2.99 7.52 -10.47
C GLN A 117 2.70 8.70 -11.41
N TYR A 118 1.45 8.83 -11.88
CA TYR A 118 1.01 9.93 -12.73
C TYR A 118 0.44 11.11 -11.94
N GLY A 119 0.58 11.09 -10.60
CA GLY A 119 0.06 12.11 -9.70
C GLY A 119 -1.46 12.09 -9.55
N ASN A 120 -2.11 10.98 -9.94
CA ASN A 120 -3.55 10.80 -9.90
C ASN A 120 -3.95 10.18 -8.55
N TYR A 121 -4.39 11.03 -7.63
CA TYR A 121 -4.96 10.65 -6.34
C TYR A 121 -6.49 10.76 -6.33
N GLU A 122 -7.08 11.20 -7.45
CA GLU A 122 -8.49 11.49 -7.64
C GLU A 122 -9.43 10.32 -7.30
N PRO A 123 -9.08 9.02 -7.49
CA PRO A 123 -9.94 7.94 -7.04
C PRO A 123 -10.24 7.96 -5.52
N LEU A 124 -9.33 8.57 -4.73
CA LEU A 124 -9.42 8.65 -3.28
C LEU A 124 -9.94 10.01 -2.78
N ILE A 125 -10.05 11.02 -3.64
CA ILE A 125 -10.34 12.41 -3.28
C ILE A 125 -11.50 12.94 -4.10
N ARG A 126 -12.50 13.53 -3.42
CA ARG A 126 -13.71 14.04 -4.05
C ARG A 126 -13.71 15.55 -4.31
N ALA A 127 -12.84 16.29 -3.63
CA ALA A 127 -12.88 17.75 -3.60
C ALA A 127 -11.78 18.42 -4.45
N ARG A 128 -11.61 17.97 -5.70
CA ARG A 128 -10.61 18.52 -6.64
C ARG A 128 -10.74 20.03 -6.85
N HIS A 129 -11.96 20.55 -6.89
CA HIS A 129 -12.25 21.98 -7.04
C HIS A 129 -11.55 22.86 -5.98
N LYS A 130 -11.34 22.38 -4.75
CA LYS A 130 -10.61 23.12 -3.71
C LYS A 130 -9.15 23.30 -4.07
N TYR A 131 -8.54 22.27 -4.68
CA TYR A 131 -7.17 22.35 -5.19
C TYR A 131 -7.08 23.33 -6.35
N ASP A 132 -7.94 23.16 -7.37
CA ASP A 132 -7.88 23.94 -8.61
C ASP A 132 -8.05 25.46 -8.32
N ASN A 133 -8.93 25.82 -7.38
CA ASN A 133 -9.11 27.21 -6.99
C ASN A 133 -7.85 27.81 -6.35
N VAL A 134 -7.19 27.09 -5.44
CA VAL A 134 -5.98 27.58 -4.76
C VAL A 134 -4.79 27.60 -5.71
N GLU A 135 -4.67 26.62 -6.60
CA GLU A 135 -3.61 26.60 -7.63
C GLU A 135 -3.72 27.83 -8.54
N ARG A 136 -4.95 28.21 -8.95
CA ARG A 136 -5.19 29.43 -9.73
C ARG A 136 -4.83 30.69 -8.96
N LEU A 137 -5.33 30.84 -7.72
CA LEU A 137 -5.05 32.02 -6.90
C LEU A 137 -3.55 32.20 -6.64
N LEU A 138 -2.83 31.11 -6.42
CA LEU A 138 -1.39 31.15 -6.22
C LEU A 138 -0.63 31.57 -7.48
N ALA A 139 -1.06 31.10 -8.66
CA ALA A 139 -0.42 31.46 -9.92
C ALA A 139 -0.49 32.97 -10.20
N GLU A 140 -1.59 33.59 -9.76
CA GLU A 140 -1.88 35.03 -9.92
C GLU A 140 -1.29 35.89 -8.78
N ASP A 141 -0.72 35.30 -7.72
CA ASP A 141 -0.23 36.03 -6.55
C ASP A 141 1.12 36.76 -6.85
N PRO A 142 1.17 38.11 -6.79
CA PRO A 142 2.39 38.86 -7.10
C PRO A 142 3.51 38.63 -6.08
N ALA A 143 3.18 38.40 -4.80
CA ALA A 143 4.17 38.14 -3.76
C ALA A 143 4.81 36.76 -3.94
N PHE A 144 4.04 35.77 -4.39
CA PHE A 144 4.59 34.48 -4.80
C PHE A 144 5.63 34.64 -5.91
N GLN A 145 5.26 35.34 -6.99
CA GLN A 145 6.14 35.56 -8.14
C GLN A 145 7.40 36.34 -7.76
N ALA A 146 7.26 37.41 -6.96
CA ALA A 146 8.39 38.21 -6.49
C ALA A 146 9.38 37.38 -5.66
N GLN A 147 8.89 36.56 -4.73
CA GLN A 147 9.73 35.70 -3.90
C GLN A 147 10.42 34.61 -4.72
N TRP A 148 9.72 33.99 -5.69
CA TRP A 148 10.33 32.99 -6.57
C TRP A 148 11.42 33.60 -7.46
N ASN A 149 11.17 34.78 -8.03
CA ASN A 149 12.15 35.51 -8.81
C ASN A 149 13.37 35.92 -7.97
N ALA A 150 13.17 36.30 -6.70
CA ALA A 150 14.28 36.59 -5.79
C ALA A 150 15.16 35.35 -5.55
N ILE A 151 14.56 34.16 -5.39
CA ILE A 151 15.30 32.90 -5.26
C ILE A 151 16.10 32.61 -6.55
N LYS A 152 15.47 32.73 -7.73
CA LYS A 152 16.15 32.52 -9.02
C LYS A 152 17.29 33.50 -9.28
N ALA A 153 17.19 34.74 -8.77
CA ALA A 153 18.25 35.73 -8.89
C ALA A 153 19.48 35.37 -8.02
N HIS A 154 19.27 34.73 -6.87
CA HIS A 154 20.35 34.35 -5.95
C HIS A 154 20.95 32.97 -6.23
N PHE A 155 20.21 32.08 -6.89
CA PHE A 155 20.63 30.69 -7.10
C PHE A 155 20.38 30.25 -8.55
N ASP A 156 21.35 29.52 -9.10
CA ASP A 156 21.14 28.75 -10.33
C ASP A 156 20.25 27.53 -10.05
N VAL A 157 18.94 27.75 -10.08
CA VAL A 157 17.92 26.76 -9.69
C VAL A 157 17.94 25.50 -10.55
N LYS A 158 18.48 25.56 -11.78
CA LYS A 158 18.59 24.40 -12.68
C LYS A 158 19.51 23.32 -12.13
N LYS A 159 20.48 23.68 -11.28
CA LYS A 159 21.37 22.71 -10.61
C LYS A 159 20.66 21.84 -9.58
N PHE A 160 19.45 22.23 -9.17
CA PHE A 160 18.68 21.54 -8.12
C PHE A 160 17.45 20.80 -8.66
N THR A 161 17.25 20.76 -9.98
CA THR A 161 16.15 20.00 -10.58
C THR A 161 16.49 18.52 -10.71
N ASP A 162 15.49 17.66 -10.50
CA ASP A 162 15.60 16.25 -10.86
C ASP A 162 15.49 16.01 -12.38
N HIS A 163 15.57 14.75 -12.80
CA HIS A 163 15.40 14.35 -14.20
C HIS A 163 14.03 14.70 -14.81
N LYS A 164 13.03 15.10 -14.01
CA LYS A 164 11.71 15.56 -14.45
C LYS A 164 11.63 17.10 -14.48
N GLY A 165 12.74 17.80 -14.24
CA GLY A 165 12.77 19.26 -14.14
C GLY A 165 12.09 19.80 -12.88
N ILE A 166 11.95 18.98 -11.83
CA ILE A 166 11.26 19.34 -10.60
C ILE A 166 12.27 19.58 -9.48
N ILE A 167 12.15 20.71 -8.79
CA ILE A 167 12.82 20.98 -7.52
C ILE A 167 11.84 20.57 -6.42
N ARG A 168 12.18 19.54 -5.64
CA ARG A 168 11.33 19.04 -4.55
C ARG A 168 11.76 19.63 -3.22
N ARG A 169 10.79 19.97 -2.37
CA ARG A 169 11.08 20.29 -0.97
C ARG A 169 11.57 19.06 -0.22
N ARG A 170 12.35 19.27 0.85
CA ARG A 170 12.73 18.21 1.78
C ARG A 170 11.61 18.00 2.81
N LEU A 171 11.25 16.75 3.07
CA LEU A 171 10.22 16.37 4.05
C LEU A 171 10.75 16.18 5.48
N VAL A 172 11.99 16.61 5.72
CA VAL A 172 12.76 16.32 6.93
C VAL A 172 12.05 16.78 8.20
N THR A 173 11.39 17.94 8.18
CA THR A 173 10.72 18.53 9.35
C THR A 173 9.40 17.85 9.72
N GLU A 174 8.82 17.03 8.84
CA GLU A 174 7.45 16.54 9.05
C GLU A 174 7.39 15.25 9.88
N ARG A 175 8.46 14.45 9.92
CA ARG A 175 8.43 13.09 10.52
C ARG A 175 9.73 12.59 11.13
N SER A 176 10.76 13.43 11.29
CA SER A 176 12.05 12.99 11.85
C SER A 176 12.54 13.97 12.91
N MET A 177 11.99 13.84 14.12
CA MET A 177 12.57 14.43 15.32
C MET A 177 13.85 13.65 15.66
N ARG A 178 14.97 14.02 15.04
CA ARG A 178 16.30 13.57 15.45
C ARG A 178 16.80 14.51 16.55
N ASP A 179 17.47 13.96 17.56
CA ASP A 179 17.95 14.72 18.73
C ASP A 179 19.00 15.79 18.39
N TYR A 180 19.61 15.74 17.19
CA TYR A 180 20.56 16.75 16.73
C TYR A 180 20.37 17.06 15.24
N TRP A 181 19.91 18.28 14.95
CA TRP A 181 19.74 18.79 13.58
C TRP A 181 20.59 20.04 13.35
N PRO A 182 21.88 19.90 12.98
CA PRO A 182 22.71 21.06 12.75
C PRO A 182 22.22 21.84 11.53
N VAL A 183 22.08 23.15 11.67
CA VAL A 183 21.82 24.04 10.53
C VAL A 183 23.06 24.02 9.65
N ARG A 184 23.00 23.28 8.55
CA ARG A 184 24.06 23.27 7.53
C ARG A 184 23.93 24.57 6.73
N TRP A 185 24.86 25.50 6.95
CA TRP A 185 24.86 26.82 6.27
C TRP A 185 26.15 27.09 5.48
N THR A 186 27.01 26.10 5.35
CA THR A 186 28.33 26.28 4.74
C THR A 186 28.27 26.20 3.22
N LYS A 187 27.54 25.22 2.64
CA LYS A 187 27.47 25.01 1.20
C LYS A 187 26.30 25.78 0.57
N THR A 188 26.48 26.27 -0.65
CA THR A 188 25.43 26.93 -1.44
C THR A 188 24.18 26.06 -1.58
N ALA A 189 24.35 24.75 -1.77
CA ALA A 189 23.24 23.82 -1.85
C ALA A 189 22.43 23.74 -0.55
N ASP A 190 23.09 23.75 0.60
CA ASP A 190 22.41 23.69 1.90
C ASP A 190 21.58 24.97 2.13
N ARG A 191 22.14 26.14 1.80
CA ARG A 191 21.45 27.44 1.86
C ARG A 191 20.26 27.49 0.92
N PHE A 192 20.44 27.06 -0.34
CA PHE A 192 19.36 26.99 -1.32
C PHE A 192 18.20 26.15 -0.79
N HIS A 193 18.48 24.92 -0.33
CA HIS A 193 17.43 24.04 0.15
C HIS A 193 16.74 24.59 1.40
N ALA A 194 17.46 25.23 2.33
CA ALA A 194 16.84 25.87 3.50
C ALA A 194 15.85 26.97 3.09
N ILE A 195 16.26 27.87 2.18
CA ILE A 195 15.40 28.94 1.66
C ILE A 195 14.22 28.37 0.87
N PHE A 196 14.48 27.41 -0.01
CA PHE A 196 13.46 26.78 -0.85
C PHE A 196 12.42 25.99 -0.04
N ASP A 197 12.84 25.32 1.04
CA ASP A 197 11.93 24.60 1.93
C ASP A 197 11.00 25.57 2.66
N VAL A 198 11.52 26.71 3.14
CA VAL A 198 10.71 27.78 3.77
C VAL A 198 9.73 28.40 2.76
N PHE A 199 10.20 28.67 1.55
CA PHE A 199 9.35 29.15 0.45
C PHE A 199 8.21 28.16 0.16
N CYS A 200 8.54 26.86 0.04
CA CYS A 200 7.52 25.83 -0.16
C CYS A 200 6.56 25.72 1.03
N GLN A 201 7.04 25.87 2.26
CA GLN A 201 6.18 25.84 3.45
C GLN A 201 5.19 27.01 3.45
N ARG A 202 5.68 28.23 3.16
CA ARG A 202 4.85 29.45 3.09
C ARG A 202 3.71 29.32 2.08
N TRP A 203 3.99 28.75 0.91
CA TRP A 203 3.04 28.63 -0.20
C TRP A 203 2.41 27.24 -0.32
N HIS A 204 2.60 26.38 0.67
CA HIS A 204 2.08 25.01 0.72
C HIS A 204 2.43 24.15 -0.51
N LEU A 205 3.66 24.25 -0.99
CA LEU A 205 4.13 23.58 -2.19
C LEU A 205 4.77 22.21 -1.90
N TYR A 206 4.57 21.29 -2.83
CA TYR A 206 5.36 20.09 -3.00
C TYR A 206 6.72 20.42 -3.65
N GLY A 207 6.75 21.42 -4.53
CA GLY A 207 7.95 21.85 -5.23
C GLY A 207 7.65 22.82 -6.37
N MET A 208 8.64 23.00 -7.25
CA MET A 208 8.56 23.85 -8.43
C MET A 208 8.96 23.07 -9.67
N ARG A 209 8.27 23.28 -10.80
CA ARG A 209 8.70 22.82 -12.13
C ARG A 209 8.87 24.04 -13.03
N GLY A 210 10.10 24.50 -13.20
CA GLY A 210 10.35 25.82 -13.79
C GLY A 210 9.62 26.90 -12.97
N ASP A 211 8.77 27.68 -13.63
CA ASP A 211 7.93 28.71 -12.98
C ASP A 211 6.55 28.21 -12.55
N ARG A 212 6.25 26.92 -12.77
CA ARG A 212 4.97 26.34 -12.34
C ARG A 212 5.05 25.85 -10.89
N PRO A 213 4.24 26.41 -9.96
CA PRO A 213 4.10 25.85 -8.63
C PRO A 213 3.46 24.46 -8.65
N LEU A 214 3.96 23.57 -7.82
CA LEU A 214 3.34 22.27 -7.56
C LEU A 214 2.75 22.31 -6.15
N LEU A 215 1.46 22.62 -6.04
CA LEU A 215 0.76 22.75 -4.76
C LEU A 215 0.60 21.38 -4.08
N LEU A 216 0.70 21.32 -2.75
CA LEU A 216 0.49 20.09 -1.98
C LEU A 216 -0.97 19.66 -2.07
N LYS A 217 -1.23 18.45 -2.58
CA LYS A 217 -2.59 17.89 -2.62
C LYS A 217 -2.95 17.20 -1.30
N LEU A 218 -4.24 17.19 -0.97
CA LEU A 218 -4.80 16.13 -0.13
C LEU A 218 -4.38 14.80 -0.74
N THR A 219 -3.82 13.88 0.04
CA THR A 219 -3.42 12.56 -0.47
C THR A 219 -3.74 11.47 0.55
N ALA A 220 -3.98 10.27 0.05
CA ALA A 220 -4.09 9.06 0.85
C ALA A 220 -3.10 8.05 0.27
N ASN A 221 -2.04 7.76 1.02
CA ASN A 221 -0.96 6.85 0.63
C ASN A 221 -1.02 5.61 1.49
N LEU A 222 -0.87 4.44 0.86
CA LEU A 222 -0.55 3.23 1.60
C LEU A 222 0.93 3.25 2.00
N THR A 223 1.23 2.72 3.17
CA THR A 223 2.58 2.36 3.62
C THR A 223 2.57 0.94 4.19
N PRO A 224 3.73 0.27 4.37
CA PRO A 224 3.77 -1.05 5.00
C PRO A 224 3.04 -1.08 6.36
N PHE A 225 3.06 0.04 7.09
CA PHE A 225 2.47 0.15 8.43
C PHE A 225 0.99 0.54 8.45
N GLY A 226 0.50 1.28 7.46
CA GLY A 226 -0.88 1.77 7.50
C GLY A 226 -1.30 2.56 6.27
N THR A 227 -2.46 3.23 6.37
CA THR A 227 -2.87 4.23 5.40
C THR A 227 -2.60 5.61 5.99
N MET A 228 -1.76 6.39 5.32
CA MET A 228 -1.44 7.76 5.70
C MET A 228 -2.28 8.72 4.88
N ILE A 229 -3.04 9.58 5.55
CA ILE A 229 -3.75 10.68 4.91
C ILE A 229 -2.98 11.96 5.22
N PHE A 230 -2.59 12.69 4.18
CA PHE A 230 -1.96 14.00 4.31
C PHE A 230 -2.96 15.07 3.91
N ILE A 231 -3.24 15.99 4.84
CA ILE A 231 -4.15 17.11 4.66
C ILE A 231 -3.30 18.39 4.60
N PRO A 232 -3.27 19.12 3.47
CA PRO A 232 -2.55 20.38 3.36
C PRO A 232 -3.11 21.45 4.30
N ALA A 233 -2.26 22.32 4.82
CA ALA A 233 -2.67 23.35 5.79
C ALA A 233 -3.68 24.36 5.23
N TYR A 234 -3.66 24.63 3.92
CA TYR A 234 -4.64 25.49 3.26
C TYR A 234 -6.01 24.83 3.06
N TRP A 235 -6.14 23.54 3.37
CA TRP A 235 -7.33 22.77 3.05
C TRP A 235 -8.30 22.72 4.23
N SER A 236 -9.45 23.40 4.11
CA SER A 236 -10.57 23.21 5.04
C SER A 236 -11.13 21.81 4.88
N PHE A 237 -10.71 20.90 5.75
CA PHE A 237 -10.94 19.46 5.63
C PHE A 237 -12.30 19.02 6.18
N ASP A 238 -13.07 18.36 5.33
CA ASP A 238 -14.24 17.58 5.75
C ASP A 238 -14.05 16.12 5.32
N PRO A 239 -14.00 15.16 6.26
CA PRO A 239 -13.75 13.77 5.91
C PRO A 239 -14.82 13.18 5.00
N LYS A 240 -16.11 13.51 5.16
CA LYS A 240 -17.19 12.91 4.38
C LYS A 240 -17.24 13.47 2.95
N ARG A 241 -17.00 14.77 2.81
CA ARG A 241 -17.06 15.47 1.52
C ARG A 241 -15.78 15.31 0.72
N ASP A 242 -14.62 15.36 1.36
CA ASP A 242 -13.35 15.52 0.64
C ASP A 242 -12.70 14.16 0.31
N LEU A 243 -12.98 13.10 1.07
CA LEU A 243 -12.40 11.77 0.87
C LEU A 243 -13.41 10.74 0.37
N ASN A 244 -12.94 9.87 -0.52
CA ASN A 244 -13.66 8.66 -0.90
C ASN A 244 -13.34 7.52 0.09
N TRP A 245 -13.99 7.55 1.26
CA TRP A 245 -13.80 6.53 2.30
C TRP A 245 -14.07 5.10 1.84
N ARG A 246 -14.96 4.91 0.86
CA ARG A 246 -15.23 3.58 0.28
C ARG A 246 -13.99 3.04 -0.42
N ALA A 247 -13.32 3.87 -1.24
CA ALA A 247 -12.09 3.49 -1.93
C ALA A 247 -10.93 3.30 -0.94
N ILE A 248 -10.76 4.22 0.02
CA ILE A 248 -9.72 4.12 1.06
C ILE A 248 -9.91 2.83 1.88
N THR A 249 -11.15 2.53 2.27
CA THR A 249 -11.46 1.31 3.05
C THR A 249 -11.24 0.05 2.22
N ALA A 250 -11.60 0.05 0.94
CA ALA A 250 -11.37 -1.09 0.05
C ALA A 250 -9.86 -1.37 -0.09
N LEU A 251 -9.07 -0.30 -0.27
CA LEU A 251 -7.63 -0.36 -0.39
C LEU A 251 -6.97 -0.83 0.92
N ASN A 252 -7.42 -0.33 2.08
CA ASN A 252 -6.93 -0.77 3.39
C ASN A 252 -7.29 -2.25 3.66
N LYS A 253 -8.52 -2.68 3.33
CA LYS A 253 -8.96 -4.09 3.45
C LYS A 253 -8.24 -5.03 2.51
N ALA A 254 -7.70 -4.54 1.38
CA ALA A 254 -6.93 -5.37 0.47
C ALA A 254 -5.71 -6.01 1.15
N ARG A 255 -5.24 -5.45 2.27
CA ARG A 255 -4.18 -6.02 3.13
C ARG A 255 -4.59 -7.29 3.89
N GLY A 256 -5.87 -7.67 3.83
CA GLY A 256 -6.37 -8.86 4.54
C GLY A 256 -6.59 -8.63 6.04
N VAL A 257 -6.61 -7.37 6.51
CA VAL A 257 -6.91 -7.06 7.91
C VAL A 257 -8.36 -7.51 8.20
N PRO A 258 -8.57 -8.47 9.14
CA PRO A 258 -9.91 -8.89 9.51
C PRO A 258 -10.65 -7.73 10.18
N LYS A 259 -11.98 -7.76 10.17
CA LYS A 259 -12.75 -6.82 10.98
C LYS A 259 -12.39 -7.03 12.45
N GLN A 260 -12.19 -5.95 13.19
CA GLN A 260 -11.80 -5.97 14.59
C GLN A 260 -12.91 -5.36 15.45
N GLY A 261 -13.00 -5.76 16.72
CA GLY A 261 -13.90 -5.18 17.71
C GLY A 261 -14.68 -6.21 18.54
N SER A 262 -14.87 -5.92 19.82
CA SER A 262 -15.60 -6.76 20.79
C SER A 262 -17.01 -7.10 20.32
N LYS A 263 -17.72 -6.12 19.75
CA LYS A 263 -19.07 -6.31 19.18
C LYS A 263 -19.10 -7.27 17.99
N LEU A 264 -18.03 -7.33 17.20
CA LEU A 264 -17.93 -8.28 16.08
C LEU A 264 -17.69 -9.70 16.60
N SER A 265 -16.80 -9.85 17.57
CA SER A 265 -16.53 -11.13 18.24
C SER A 265 -17.80 -11.67 18.91
N ALA A 266 -18.53 -10.83 19.65
CA ALA A 266 -19.81 -11.18 20.26
C ALA A 266 -20.86 -11.61 19.22
N ASN A 267 -20.97 -10.87 18.11
CA ASN A 267 -21.91 -11.21 17.03
C ASN A 267 -21.50 -12.50 16.29
N GLN A 268 -20.21 -12.78 16.13
CA GLN A 268 -19.72 -14.02 15.54
C GLN A 268 -20.01 -15.22 16.44
N SER A 269 -19.73 -15.09 17.74
CA SER A 269 -20.08 -16.11 18.74
C SER A 269 -21.59 -16.35 18.79
N ALA A 270 -22.41 -15.29 18.83
CA ALA A 270 -23.87 -15.41 18.82
C ALA A 270 -24.39 -16.09 17.53
N ALA A 271 -23.86 -15.70 16.36
CA ALA A 271 -24.22 -16.31 15.10
C ALA A 271 -23.81 -17.79 15.02
N ARG A 272 -22.67 -18.16 15.60
CA ARG A 272 -22.20 -19.55 15.68
C ARG A 272 -23.05 -20.39 16.61
N SER A 273 -23.37 -19.88 17.81
CA SER A 273 -24.30 -20.53 18.75
C SER A 273 -25.69 -20.71 18.12
N GLU A 274 -26.18 -19.71 17.40
CA GLU A 274 -27.44 -19.80 16.66
C GLU A 274 -27.39 -20.86 15.56
N ALA A 275 -26.31 -20.93 14.78
CA ALA A 275 -26.13 -21.92 13.72
C ALA A 275 -26.07 -23.35 14.26
N ILE A 276 -25.39 -23.56 15.40
CA ILE A 276 -25.35 -24.85 16.11
C ILE A 276 -26.77 -25.23 16.59
N ARG A 277 -27.48 -24.30 17.23
CA ARG A 277 -28.86 -24.53 17.70
C ARG A 277 -29.80 -24.83 16.53
N ALA A 278 -29.71 -24.10 15.42
CA ALA A 278 -30.51 -24.35 14.23
C ALA A 278 -30.25 -25.74 13.62
N THR A 279 -29.01 -26.24 13.69
CA THR A 279 -28.66 -27.59 13.25
C THR A 279 -29.27 -28.66 14.16
N GLN A 280 -29.27 -28.43 15.47
CA GLN A 280 -29.89 -29.34 16.43
C GLN A 280 -31.42 -29.39 16.25
N VAL A 281 -32.06 -28.22 16.17
CA VAL A 281 -33.50 -28.09 15.91
C VAL A 281 -33.87 -28.74 14.57
N ARG A 282 -33.01 -28.64 13.55
CA ARG A 282 -33.23 -29.33 12.28
C ARG A 282 -33.26 -30.85 12.45
N LYS A 283 -32.32 -31.43 13.21
CA LYS A 283 -32.31 -32.88 13.51
C LYS A 283 -33.57 -33.32 14.24
N GLU A 284 -34.06 -32.52 15.18
CA GLU A 284 -35.33 -32.77 15.88
C GLU A 284 -36.53 -32.72 14.93
N ALA A 285 -36.58 -31.74 14.03
CA ALA A 285 -37.64 -31.65 13.03
C ALA A 285 -37.62 -32.84 12.04
N ASP A 286 -36.42 -33.31 11.68
CA ASP A 286 -36.22 -34.48 10.83
C ASP A 286 -36.66 -35.77 11.57
N ALA A 287 -36.38 -35.89 12.87
CA ALA A 287 -36.85 -37.01 13.71
C ALA A 287 -38.39 -37.04 13.84
N LEU A 288 -39.03 -35.88 13.86
CA LEU A 288 -40.49 -35.71 13.82
C LEU A 288 -41.09 -35.87 12.41
N LYS A 289 -40.26 -36.18 11.39
CA LYS A 289 -40.64 -36.36 9.98
C LYS A 289 -41.34 -35.13 9.37
N LEU A 290 -41.08 -33.93 9.88
CA LEU A 290 -41.65 -32.68 9.37
C LEU A 290 -41.08 -32.34 7.98
N LYS A 291 -41.93 -31.85 7.06
CA LYS A 291 -41.55 -31.51 5.68
C LYS A 291 -42.11 -30.15 5.24
N GLY A 292 -41.47 -29.55 4.25
CA GLY A 292 -41.92 -28.31 3.62
C GLY A 292 -42.12 -27.16 4.62
N GLU A 293 -43.22 -26.44 4.46
CA GLU A 293 -43.59 -25.28 5.29
C GLU A 293 -43.75 -25.63 6.77
N ALA A 294 -44.28 -26.82 7.08
CA ALA A 294 -44.44 -27.28 8.47
C ALA A 294 -43.09 -27.41 9.19
N ARG A 295 -42.03 -27.83 8.49
CA ARG A 295 -40.67 -27.85 9.04
C ARG A 295 -40.16 -26.43 9.29
N THR A 296 -40.37 -25.53 8.34
CA THR A 296 -39.90 -24.13 8.42
C THR A 296 -40.54 -23.41 9.61
N LEU A 297 -41.88 -23.49 9.74
CA LEU A 297 -42.62 -22.88 10.85
C LEU A 297 -42.19 -23.44 12.20
N TRP A 298 -42.05 -24.77 12.30
CA TRP A 298 -41.62 -25.43 13.54
C TRP A 298 -40.20 -25.02 13.95
N MET A 299 -39.27 -24.95 12.99
CA MET A 299 -37.91 -24.51 13.24
C MET A 299 -37.85 -23.03 13.67
N LEU A 300 -38.62 -22.15 13.03
CA LEU A 300 -38.70 -20.73 13.41
C LEU A 300 -39.25 -20.56 14.83
N GLN A 301 -40.29 -21.32 15.18
CA GLN A 301 -40.86 -21.32 16.53
C GLN A 301 -39.84 -21.78 17.58
N LYS A 302 -39.11 -22.88 17.33
CA LYS A 302 -38.08 -23.41 18.25
C LYS A 302 -36.83 -22.52 18.37
N LEU A 303 -36.55 -21.72 17.35
CA LEU A 303 -35.50 -20.72 17.33
C LEU A 303 -35.94 -19.37 17.89
N ASN A 304 -37.20 -19.24 18.35
CA ASN A 304 -37.80 -18.00 18.84
C ASN A 304 -37.69 -16.85 17.82
N ARG A 305 -37.89 -17.17 16.54
CA ARG A 305 -37.89 -16.24 15.41
C ARG A 305 -39.33 -15.95 14.99
N ASP A 306 -39.53 -14.77 14.40
CA ASP A 306 -40.82 -14.40 13.83
C ASP A 306 -41.24 -15.44 12.78
N LEU A 307 -42.47 -15.94 12.88
CA LEU A 307 -43.03 -16.93 11.96
C LEU A 307 -43.18 -16.39 10.53
N ARG A 308 -43.18 -15.06 10.37
CA ARG A 308 -43.16 -14.37 9.06
C ARG A 308 -41.76 -14.31 8.44
N THR A 309 -40.75 -14.86 9.10
CA THR A 309 -39.37 -14.87 8.59
C THR A 309 -39.25 -15.75 7.34
N ASP A 310 -38.72 -15.18 6.26
CA ASP A 310 -38.48 -15.89 4.99
C ASP A 310 -37.58 -17.13 5.19
N GLU A 311 -37.95 -18.25 4.56
CA GLU A 311 -37.19 -19.49 4.50
C GLU A 311 -35.73 -19.26 4.07
N ARG A 312 -35.46 -18.25 3.23
CA ARG A 312 -34.09 -17.87 2.82
C ARG A 312 -33.21 -17.48 4.01
N GLN A 313 -33.76 -16.88 5.06
CA GLN A 313 -33.00 -16.54 6.26
C GLN A 313 -32.63 -17.79 7.05
N LEU A 314 -33.56 -18.74 7.20
CA LEU A 314 -33.31 -20.02 7.86
C LEU A 314 -32.23 -20.83 7.13
N ARG A 315 -32.30 -20.87 5.79
CA ARG A 315 -31.26 -21.50 4.95
C ARG A 315 -29.90 -20.85 5.17
N ARG A 316 -29.81 -19.52 5.24
CA ARG A 316 -28.54 -18.80 5.51
C ARG A 316 -27.94 -19.15 6.87
N ILE A 317 -28.75 -19.31 7.91
CA ILE A 317 -28.30 -19.73 9.25
C ILE A 317 -27.74 -21.15 9.19
N LEU A 318 -28.44 -22.07 8.52
CA LEU A 318 -28.01 -23.47 8.36
C LEU A 318 -26.74 -23.61 7.50
N THR A 319 -26.58 -22.80 6.45
CA THR A 319 -25.34 -22.79 5.63
C THR A 319 -24.14 -22.36 6.47
N ARG A 320 -24.29 -21.37 7.35
CA ARG A 320 -23.21 -20.95 8.26
C ARG A 320 -22.76 -22.05 9.22
N ALA A 321 -23.64 -22.97 9.60
CA ALA A 321 -23.29 -24.12 10.43
C ALA A 321 -22.41 -25.15 9.68
N ARG A 322 -22.63 -25.27 8.37
CA ARG A 322 -21.93 -26.24 7.51
C ARG A 322 -20.53 -25.77 7.12
N ASP A 323 -20.34 -24.46 6.98
CA ASP A 323 -19.08 -23.87 6.50
C ASP A 323 -18.03 -23.68 7.60
N GLY A 324 -18.31 -24.12 8.85
CA GLY A 324 -17.31 -24.17 9.92
C GLY A 324 -16.64 -22.83 10.22
N VAL A 325 -17.43 -21.75 10.35
CA VAL A 325 -16.95 -20.44 10.82
C VAL A 325 -16.99 -20.37 12.35
#